data_AF-A0A024AH90-F1
#
_entry.id   AF-A0A024AH90-F1
#
_cell.length_a   1.000
_cell.length_b   1.000
_cell.length_c   1.000
_cell.angle_alpha   90.00
_cell.angle_beta   90.00
_cell.angle_gamma   90.00
#
_symmetry.space_group_name_H-M   'P 1'
#
loop_
_entity.id
_entity.type
_entity.pdbx_description
1 polymer ?
#
loop_
_entity_poly.entity_id
_entity_poly.type
_entity_poly.pdbx_seq_one_letter_code
_entity_poly.pdbx_strand_id
1 'polypeptide(L)'
;RMMNRDLERFDKLSLELETPSDGSILFDYSKNRIDEEGLSLLFNLARARKVEEARDAMFAGEKMNFTEDRPALHVALRNRSDSAILVGGDDVMPQVNAELARMKEFCNQVISKRWKGYTGKPIEDVVNIGIGGSDLGPLMVTEALKPYAVGPRVHFVSNVDGSHLAEHLDKVDPETVLFVVASKSFATRETLVNARSAKEWFLCRAKDPAAVARHFVAVSTDVQKVKEFGVDERNVFRFWDWVGGTFSLWSAVGLP
;
A
#
# COMPACT_ATOMS: atom_id res chain seq x y z
N ARG A 1 12.09 -40.79 -4.52
CA ARG A 1 12.16 -41.80 -3.41
C ARG A 1 11.02 -41.61 -2.41
N MET A 2 10.85 -40.43 -1.79
CA MET A 2 9.77 -40.20 -0.81
C MET A 2 8.36 -40.33 -1.43
N MET A 3 8.10 -39.69 -2.57
CA MET A 3 6.83 -39.84 -3.32
C MET A 3 6.48 -41.29 -3.71
N ASN A 4 7.48 -42.12 -4.01
CA ASN A 4 7.23 -43.51 -4.43
C ASN A 4 7.03 -44.46 -3.22
N ARG A 5 7.34 -44.00 -2.00
CA ARG A 5 7.24 -44.80 -0.77
C ARG A 5 5.94 -44.53 0.00
N ASP A 6 5.29 -43.40 -0.28
CA ASP A 6 4.02 -43.01 0.33
C ASP A 6 3.12 -42.44 -0.76
N LEU A 7 2.13 -43.24 -1.17
CA LEU A 7 1.19 -42.88 -2.23
C LEU A 7 0.19 -41.80 -1.80
N GLU A 8 -0.01 -41.63 -0.49
CA GLU A 8 -0.91 -40.62 0.12
C GLU A 8 -0.16 -39.34 0.50
N ARG A 9 1.12 -39.22 0.11
CA ARG A 9 1.98 -38.11 0.52
C ARG A 9 1.44 -36.73 0.13
N PHE A 10 0.77 -36.63 -1.02
CA PHE A 10 0.13 -35.38 -1.44
C PHE A 10 -0.99 -35.00 -0.46
N ASP A 11 -1.90 -35.94 -0.16
CA ASP A 11 -3.04 -35.69 0.72
C ASP A 11 -2.59 -35.34 2.14
N LYS A 12 -1.52 -35.96 2.63
CA LYS A 12 -0.95 -35.68 3.96
C LYS A 12 -0.18 -34.36 4.06
N LEU A 13 0.38 -33.88 2.95
CA LEU A 13 1.28 -32.71 2.90
C LEU A 13 0.78 -31.65 1.91
N SER A 14 -0.54 -31.48 1.88
CA SER A 14 -1.20 -30.37 1.23
C SER A 14 -2.31 -29.84 2.13
N LEU A 15 -2.65 -28.57 1.95
CA LEU A 15 -3.79 -27.94 2.58
C LEU A 15 -4.63 -27.27 1.51
N GLU A 16 -5.92 -27.55 1.50
CA GLU A 16 -6.89 -26.77 0.75
C GLU A 16 -7.51 -25.75 1.69
N LEU A 17 -7.28 -24.47 1.41
CA LEU A 17 -7.78 -23.36 2.19
C LEU A 17 -8.99 -22.75 1.48
N GLU A 18 -10.18 -23.00 2.02
CA GLU A 18 -11.40 -22.38 1.52
C GLU A 18 -11.41 -20.89 1.83
N THR A 19 -11.65 -20.06 0.81
CA THR A 19 -11.97 -18.65 1.02
C THR A 19 -13.50 -18.48 0.94
N PRO A 20 -14.11 -17.54 1.68
CA PRO A 20 -15.57 -17.46 1.80
C PRO A 20 -16.33 -17.33 0.47
N SER A 21 -15.74 -16.67 -0.53
CA SER A 21 -16.39 -16.39 -1.82
C SER A 21 -15.48 -16.50 -3.05
N ASP A 22 -14.17 -16.70 -2.88
CA ASP A 22 -13.18 -16.42 -3.93
C ASP A 22 -12.45 -17.68 -4.41
N GLY A 23 -13.00 -18.86 -4.08
CA GLY A 23 -12.43 -20.16 -4.41
C GLY A 23 -11.44 -20.68 -3.38
N SER A 24 -10.93 -21.89 -3.59
CA SER A 24 -9.96 -22.52 -2.70
C SER A 24 -8.52 -22.18 -3.11
N ILE A 25 -7.63 -22.14 -2.12
CA ILE A 25 -6.18 -22.04 -2.33
C ILE A 25 -5.55 -23.38 -1.93
N LEU A 26 -5.00 -24.09 -2.92
CA LEU A 26 -4.22 -25.30 -2.67
C LEU A 26 -2.77 -24.94 -2.32
N PHE A 27 -2.37 -25.22 -1.09
CA PHE A 27 -0.99 -25.16 -0.63
C PHE A 27 -0.38 -26.57 -0.61
N ASP A 28 0.19 -27.00 -1.73
CA ASP A 28 0.92 -28.28 -1.85
C ASP A 28 2.39 -28.11 -1.45
N TYR A 29 2.75 -28.67 -0.29
CA TYR A 29 4.13 -28.71 0.20
C TYR A 29 4.74 -30.12 0.19
N SER A 30 4.08 -31.09 -0.46
CA SER A 30 4.47 -32.51 -0.51
C SER A 30 5.81 -32.77 -1.21
N LYS A 31 6.22 -31.88 -2.12
CA LYS A 31 7.47 -31.98 -2.90
C LYS A 31 8.71 -31.51 -2.14
N ASN A 32 8.56 -31.08 -0.89
CA ASN A 32 9.68 -30.75 -0.01
C ASN A 32 10.37 -32.01 0.53
N ARG A 33 11.65 -31.88 0.90
CA ARG A 33 12.46 -32.96 1.50
C ARG A 33 12.16 -33.10 3.00
N ILE A 34 10.92 -33.42 3.33
CA ILE A 34 10.41 -33.49 4.70
C ILE A 34 9.43 -34.66 4.86
N ASP A 35 9.52 -35.41 5.94
CA ASP A 35 8.55 -36.43 6.34
C ASP A 35 7.70 -35.95 7.52
N GLU A 36 6.78 -36.79 7.99
CA GLU A 36 5.85 -36.44 9.08
C GLU A 36 6.60 -36.14 10.38
N GLU A 37 7.69 -36.86 10.67
CA GLU A 37 8.55 -36.60 11.82
C GLU A 37 9.24 -35.24 11.71
N GLY A 38 9.86 -34.93 10.56
CA GLY A 38 10.49 -33.64 10.31
C GLY A 38 9.50 -32.48 10.45
N LEU A 39 8.26 -32.64 9.98
CA LEU A 39 7.22 -31.62 10.12
C LEU A 39 6.81 -31.42 11.60
N SER A 40 6.64 -32.50 12.35
CA SER A 40 6.37 -32.46 13.79
C SER A 40 7.47 -31.74 14.56
N LEU A 41 8.74 -31.99 14.24
CA LEU A 41 9.88 -31.29 14.83
C LEU A 41 9.87 -29.78 14.51
N LEU A 42 9.49 -29.37 13.30
CA LEU A 42 9.34 -27.95 12.96
C LEU A 42 8.21 -27.28 13.74
N PHE A 43 7.07 -27.95 13.95
CA PHE A 43 5.98 -27.41 14.77
C PHE A 43 6.38 -27.30 16.25
N ASN A 44 7.10 -28.29 16.78
CA ASN A 44 7.66 -28.23 18.12
C ASN A 44 8.65 -27.05 18.26
N LEU A 45 9.47 -26.81 17.24
CA LEU A 45 10.35 -25.64 17.20
C LEU A 45 9.56 -24.34 17.18
N ALA A 46 8.50 -24.21 16.38
CA ALA A 46 7.66 -23.01 16.34
C ALA A 46 7.03 -22.70 17.70
N ARG A 47 6.52 -23.72 18.41
CA ARG A 47 5.98 -23.59 19.77
C ARG A 47 7.06 -23.22 20.78
N ALA A 48 8.22 -23.89 20.73
CA ALA A 48 9.36 -23.57 21.60
C ALA A 48 9.90 -22.15 21.38
N ARG A 49 9.75 -21.61 20.16
CA ARG A 49 10.08 -20.22 19.81
C ARG A 49 8.92 -19.24 20.01
N LYS A 50 7.80 -19.68 20.60
CA LYS A 50 6.67 -18.83 21.02
C LYS A 50 6.02 -18.07 19.86
N VAL A 51 5.93 -18.71 18.69
CA VAL A 51 5.32 -18.08 17.49
C VAL A 51 3.86 -17.70 17.73
N GLU A 52 3.09 -18.52 18.44
CA GLU A 52 1.67 -18.26 18.74
C GLU A 52 1.51 -17.05 19.67
N GLU A 53 2.34 -16.96 20.71
CA GLU A 53 2.36 -15.82 21.64
C GLU A 53 2.74 -14.52 20.90
N ALA A 54 3.75 -14.56 20.03
CA ALA A 54 4.17 -13.41 19.23
C ALA A 54 3.10 -12.98 18.20
N ARG A 55 2.38 -13.95 17.60
CA ARG A 55 1.22 -13.67 16.75
C ARG A 55 0.15 -12.94 17.54
N ASP A 56 -0.24 -13.46 18.71
CA ASP A 56 -1.32 -12.88 19.51
C ASP A 56 -0.97 -11.47 19.99
N ALA A 57 0.28 -11.25 20.42
CA ALA A 57 0.80 -9.93 20.77
C ALA A 57 0.73 -8.93 19.59
N MET A 58 1.09 -9.36 18.36
CA MET A 58 0.96 -8.52 17.17
C MET A 58 -0.50 -8.14 16.90
N PHE A 59 -1.43 -9.09 16.97
CA PHE A 59 -2.86 -8.84 16.74
C PHE A 59 -3.51 -7.99 17.85
N ALA A 60 -3.00 -8.07 19.07
CA ALA A 60 -3.43 -7.26 20.21
C ALA A 60 -2.90 -5.81 20.18
N GLY A 61 -2.03 -5.47 19.22
CA GLY A 61 -1.45 -4.12 19.12
C GLY A 61 -0.28 -3.86 20.06
N GLU A 62 0.33 -4.91 20.60
CA GLU A 62 1.56 -4.77 21.40
C GLU A 62 2.72 -4.24 20.55
N LYS A 63 3.69 -3.62 21.21
CA LYS A 63 4.85 -2.97 20.58
C LYS A 63 5.91 -3.98 20.16
N MET A 64 5.55 -4.86 19.22
CA MET A 64 6.41 -5.94 18.71
C MET A 64 7.61 -5.43 17.91
N ASN A 65 7.56 -4.20 17.37
CA ASN A 65 8.74 -3.52 16.85
C ASN A 65 9.47 -2.84 18.00
N PHE A 66 10.22 -3.64 18.77
CA PHE A 66 10.87 -3.23 20.01
C PHE A 66 12.00 -2.21 19.80
N THR A 67 12.62 -2.15 18.62
CA THR A 67 13.69 -1.18 18.33
C THR A 67 13.17 0.24 18.11
N GLU A 68 11.92 0.37 17.64
CA GLU A 68 11.28 1.66 17.42
C GLU A 68 10.15 1.95 18.42
N ASP A 69 9.92 1.06 19.39
CA ASP A 69 8.84 1.14 20.38
C ASP A 69 7.45 1.31 19.73
N ARG A 70 7.16 0.50 18.69
CA ARG A 70 5.94 0.61 17.86
C ARG A 70 5.16 -0.71 17.75
N PRO A 71 3.83 -0.64 17.63
CA PRO A 71 3.03 -1.76 17.13
C PRO A 71 3.33 -2.12 15.67
N ALA A 72 2.88 -3.29 15.22
CA ALA A 72 3.02 -3.77 13.84
C ALA A 72 1.66 -4.22 13.27
N LEU A 73 0.79 -3.26 12.94
CA LEU A 73 -0.67 -3.49 12.81
C LEU A 73 -1.22 -3.42 11.37
N HIS A 74 -0.46 -3.90 10.39
CA HIS A 74 -0.98 -4.02 9.01
C HIS A 74 -2.24 -4.89 8.90
N VAL A 75 -2.51 -5.75 9.89
CA VAL A 75 -3.76 -6.52 10.02
C VAL A 75 -4.99 -5.64 10.30
N ALA A 76 -4.83 -4.52 11.02
CA ALA A 76 -5.93 -3.60 11.31
C ALA A 76 -6.47 -2.93 10.05
N LEU A 77 -5.60 -2.62 9.08
CA LEU A 77 -5.94 -1.99 7.80
C LEU A 77 -6.93 -2.80 6.95
N ARG A 78 -6.95 -4.12 7.17
CA ARG A 78 -7.79 -5.08 6.46
C ARG A 78 -8.71 -5.87 7.39
N ASN A 79 -8.91 -5.39 8.61
CA ASN A 79 -9.83 -6.00 9.55
C ASN A 79 -11.27 -5.68 9.13
N ARG A 80 -11.91 -6.61 8.42
CA ARG A 80 -13.29 -6.48 7.93
C ARG A 80 -14.35 -6.83 8.99
N SER A 81 -13.93 -7.35 10.14
CA SER A 81 -14.85 -7.67 11.25
C SER A 81 -15.20 -6.45 12.10
N ASP A 82 -14.46 -5.35 11.94
CA ASP A 82 -14.53 -4.14 12.78
C ASP A 82 -14.37 -4.40 14.28
N SER A 83 -13.77 -5.55 14.66
CA SER A 83 -13.34 -5.79 16.03
C SER A 83 -12.28 -4.77 16.45
N ALA A 84 -12.43 -4.24 17.67
CA ALA A 84 -11.52 -3.22 18.19
C ALA A 84 -10.07 -3.75 18.27
N ILE A 85 -9.11 -2.92 17.86
CA ILE A 85 -7.68 -3.19 18.01
C ILE A 85 -7.05 -1.97 18.69
N LEU A 86 -6.51 -2.19 19.89
CA LEU A 86 -6.08 -1.09 20.74
C LEU A 86 -4.60 -0.76 20.55
N VAL A 87 -4.28 0.52 20.43
CA VAL A 87 -2.92 1.06 20.51
C VAL A 87 -2.89 2.13 21.58
N GLY A 88 -2.13 1.92 22.65
CA GLY A 88 -2.08 2.86 23.77
C GLY A 88 -3.41 3.04 24.50
N GLY A 89 -4.35 2.09 24.37
CA GLY A 89 -5.69 2.14 24.95
C GLY A 89 -6.78 2.65 24.00
N ASP A 90 -6.40 3.19 22.84
CA ASP A 90 -7.34 3.73 21.85
C ASP A 90 -7.57 2.72 20.71
N ASP A 91 -8.83 2.52 20.32
CA ASP A 91 -9.18 1.70 19.16
C ASP A 91 -8.82 2.42 17.85
N VAL A 92 -8.04 1.76 17.01
CA VAL A 92 -7.58 2.31 15.73
C VAL A 92 -8.60 2.15 14.60
N MET A 93 -9.56 1.22 14.73
CA MET A 93 -10.48 0.88 13.65
C MET A 93 -11.33 2.06 13.13
N PRO A 94 -11.87 2.97 13.98
CA PRO A 94 -12.61 4.13 13.50
C PRO A 94 -11.78 5.03 12.57
N GLN A 95 -10.49 5.21 12.87
CA GLN A 95 -9.61 6.03 12.04
C GLN A 95 -9.26 5.34 10.72
N VAL A 96 -9.03 4.01 10.76
CA VAL A 96 -8.83 3.18 9.56
C VAL A 96 -10.03 3.30 8.62
N ASN A 97 -11.23 3.10 9.14
CA ASN A 97 -12.45 3.13 8.33
C ASN A 97 -12.79 4.53 7.82
N ALA A 98 -12.54 5.57 8.61
CA ALA A 98 -12.70 6.96 8.15
C ALA A 98 -11.78 7.28 6.97
N GLU A 99 -10.53 6.83 7.01
CA GLU A 99 -9.59 7.06 5.92
C GLU A 99 -9.93 6.25 4.67
N LEU A 100 -10.34 4.98 4.80
CA LEU A 100 -10.87 4.18 3.69
C LEU A 100 -12.10 4.83 3.04
N ALA A 101 -12.99 5.45 3.84
CA ALA A 101 -14.14 6.19 3.31
C ALA A 101 -13.72 7.44 2.52
N ARG A 102 -12.69 8.17 2.99
CA ARG A 102 -12.11 9.30 2.26
C ARG A 102 -11.47 8.86 0.94
N MET A 103 -10.70 7.77 0.95
CA MET A 103 -10.12 7.18 -0.27
C MET A 103 -11.21 6.82 -1.27
N LYS A 104 -12.27 6.13 -0.81
CA LYS A 104 -13.42 5.75 -1.66
C LYS A 104 -14.08 6.97 -2.31
N GLU A 105 -14.34 8.03 -1.55
CA GLU A 105 -14.95 9.25 -2.09
C GLU A 105 -14.03 9.92 -3.13
N PHE A 106 -12.73 10.01 -2.85
CA PHE A 106 -11.77 10.56 -3.79
C PHE A 106 -11.68 9.73 -5.09
N CYS A 107 -11.51 8.41 -4.98
CA CYS A 107 -11.50 7.50 -6.12
C CYS A 107 -12.78 7.65 -6.95
N ASN A 108 -13.94 7.74 -6.30
CA ASN A 108 -15.22 7.96 -7.00
C ASN A 108 -15.22 9.27 -7.78
N GLN A 109 -14.70 10.38 -7.21
CA GLN A 109 -14.63 11.66 -7.92
C GLN A 109 -13.72 11.58 -9.15
N VAL A 110 -12.57 10.91 -9.05
CA VAL A 110 -11.61 10.76 -10.14
C VAL A 110 -12.18 9.82 -11.22
N ILE A 111 -12.60 8.61 -10.86
CA ILE A 111 -13.12 7.59 -11.78
C ILE A 111 -14.39 8.09 -12.49
N SER A 112 -15.29 8.78 -11.77
CA SER A 112 -16.50 9.35 -12.38
C SER A 112 -16.25 10.65 -13.14
N LYS A 113 -14.99 11.06 -13.34
CA LYS A 113 -14.60 12.28 -14.06
C LYS A 113 -15.15 13.58 -13.45
N ARG A 114 -15.55 13.57 -12.17
CA ARG A 114 -16.01 14.78 -11.44
C ARG A 114 -14.83 15.62 -10.97
N TRP A 115 -13.74 14.97 -10.57
CA TRP A 115 -12.48 15.66 -10.32
C TRP A 115 -11.92 16.19 -11.64
N LYS A 116 -11.68 17.50 -11.70
CA LYS A 116 -11.20 18.19 -12.89
C LYS A 116 -9.83 18.79 -12.66
N GLY A 117 -8.99 18.76 -13.68
CA GLY A 117 -7.75 19.51 -13.72
C GLY A 117 -7.97 21.03 -13.78
N TYR A 118 -6.89 21.77 -13.91
CA TYR A 118 -6.89 23.23 -13.86
C TYR A 118 -7.62 23.88 -15.06
N THR A 119 -7.71 23.19 -16.19
CA THR A 119 -8.47 23.62 -17.38
C THR A 119 -9.91 23.09 -17.43
N GLY A 120 -10.34 22.34 -16.41
CA GLY A 120 -11.68 21.74 -16.36
C GLY A 120 -11.80 20.37 -17.05
N LYS A 121 -10.72 19.86 -17.66
CA LYS A 121 -10.67 18.49 -18.22
C LYS A 121 -10.65 17.42 -17.10
N PRO A 122 -11.24 16.24 -17.33
CA PRO A 122 -11.15 15.14 -16.36
C PRO A 122 -9.73 14.55 -16.31
N ILE A 123 -9.41 13.92 -15.18
CA ILE A 123 -8.14 13.19 -15.03
C ILE A 123 -8.14 11.94 -15.91
N GLU A 124 -7.03 11.71 -16.61
CA GLU A 124 -6.80 10.53 -17.45
C GLU A 124 -5.59 9.71 -17.03
N ASP A 125 -4.63 10.33 -16.33
CA ASP A 125 -3.40 9.70 -15.86
C ASP A 125 -3.19 9.97 -14.38
N VAL A 126 -2.77 8.94 -13.64
CA VAL A 126 -2.30 9.01 -12.26
C VAL A 126 -0.83 8.62 -12.25
N VAL A 127 0.02 9.45 -11.66
CA VAL A 127 1.45 9.17 -11.50
C VAL A 127 1.75 9.06 -10.01
N ASN A 128 2.00 7.83 -9.53
CA ASN A 128 2.48 7.60 -8.18
C ASN A 128 3.97 7.91 -8.10
N ILE A 129 4.37 8.76 -7.15
CA ILE A 129 5.75 9.11 -6.87
C ILE A 129 6.07 8.63 -5.46
N GLY A 130 6.88 7.57 -5.37
CA GLY A 130 7.22 6.91 -4.10
C GLY A 130 8.36 5.93 -4.31
N ILE A 131 9.01 5.46 -3.24
CA ILE A 131 10.08 4.45 -3.36
C ILE A 131 9.90 3.34 -2.33
N GLY A 132 10.38 2.13 -2.67
CA GLY A 132 10.33 0.97 -1.79
C GLY A 132 8.89 0.56 -1.48
N GLY A 133 8.52 0.60 -0.20
CA GLY A 133 7.16 0.24 0.25
C GLY A 133 6.05 1.14 -0.30
N SER A 134 6.39 2.38 -0.68
CA SER A 134 5.45 3.35 -1.27
C SER A 134 5.35 3.26 -2.81
N ASP A 135 5.95 2.21 -3.40
CA ASP A 135 6.01 1.99 -4.85
C ASP A 135 5.67 0.53 -5.21
N LEU A 136 6.47 -0.42 -4.72
CA LEU A 136 6.40 -1.82 -5.15
C LEU A 136 5.05 -2.50 -4.90
N GLY A 137 4.41 -2.19 -3.77
CA GLY A 137 3.10 -2.76 -3.42
C GLY A 137 2.02 -2.33 -4.42
N PRO A 138 1.75 -1.01 -4.54
CA PRO A 138 0.84 -0.48 -5.56
C PRO A 138 1.16 -0.97 -6.99
N LEU A 139 2.43 -0.87 -7.43
CA LEU A 139 2.85 -1.31 -8.77
C LEU A 139 2.50 -2.78 -9.02
N MET A 140 2.88 -3.68 -8.10
CA MET A 140 2.64 -5.11 -8.23
C MET A 140 1.14 -5.42 -8.30
N VAL A 141 0.34 -4.81 -7.44
CA VAL A 141 -1.12 -5.04 -7.40
C VAL A 141 -1.81 -4.50 -8.64
N THR A 142 -1.44 -3.32 -9.13
CA THR A 142 -2.05 -2.76 -10.36
C THR A 142 -1.72 -3.58 -11.60
N GLU A 143 -0.52 -4.16 -11.69
CA GLU A 143 -0.17 -5.06 -12.80
C GLU A 143 -0.87 -6.42 -12.67
N ALA A 144 -0.94 -7.00 -11.47
CA ALA A 144 -1.62 -8.27 -11.23
C ALA A 144 -3.14 -8.18 -11.46
N LEU A 145 -3.76 -7.04 -11.10
CA LEU A 145 -5.21 -6.79 -11.22
C LEU A 145 -5.58 -5.94 -12.44
N LYS A 146 -4.69 -5.82 -13.43
CA LYS A 146 -4.91 -5.06 -14.67
C LYS A 146 -6.25 -5.35 -15.38
N PRO A 147 -6.76 -6.60 -15.43
CA PRO A 147 -8.08 -6.89 -16.00
C PRO A 147 -9.26 -6.21 -15.27
N TYR A 148 -9.07 -5.80 -14.02
CA TYR A 148 -10.07 -5.13 -13.18
C TYR A 148 -9.91 -3.61 -13.16
N ALA A 149 -8.94 -3.06 -13.90
CA ALA A 149 -8.65 -1.64 -13.90
C ALA A 149 -9.86 -0.82 -14.39
N VAL A 150 -10.23 0.18 -13.58
CA VAL A 150 -11.28 1.16 -13.89
C VAL A 150 -10.73 2.57 -13.69
N GLY A 151 -11.03 3.48 -14.61
CA GLY A 151 -10.63 4.88 -14.49
C GLY A 151 -9.30 5.20 -15.20
N PRO A 152 -8.44 6.06 -14.61
CA PRO A 152 -7.25 6.60 -15.27
C PRO A 152 -6.14 5.56 -15.44
N ARG A 153 -5.21 5.83 -16.37
CA ARG A 153 -3.96 5.06 -16.51
C ARG A 153 -3.05 5.35 -15.33
N VAL A 154 -2.43 4.33 -14.76
CA VAL A 154 -1.55 4.48 -13.59
C VAL A 154 -0.09 4.30 -14.01
N HIS A 155 0.77 5.18 -13.52
CA HIS A 155 2.21 5.22 -13.78
C HIS A 155 2.97 5.29 -12.45
N PHE A 156 4.20 4.77 -12.42
CA PHE A 156 5.00 4.66 -11.19
C PHE A 156 6.38 5.27 -11.39
N VAL A 157 6.74 6.24 -10.53
CA VAL A 157 8.05 6.90 -10.53
C VAL A 157 8.70 6.76 -9.17
N SER A 158 9.81 6.03 -9.12
CA SER A 158 10.49 5.70 -7.87
C SER A 158 11.98 5.98 -7.85
N ASN A 159 12.68 5.61 -8.92
CA ASN A 159 14.10 5.90 -9.07
C ASN A 159 14.38 7.42 -9.06
N VAL A 160 15.48 7.82 -8.43
CA VAL A 160 15.95 9.22 -8.40
C VAL A 160 16.71 9.63 -9.65
N ASP A 161 17.10 8.66 -10.49
CA ASP A 161 17.54 8.92 -11.85
C ASP A 161 16.46 9.72 -12.59
N GLY A 162 16.79 10.95 -12.98
CA GLY A 162 15.85 11.87 -13.62
C GLY A 162 15.23 11.34 -14.92
N SER A 163 15.87 10.36 -15.57
CA SER A 163 15.32 9.67 -16.74
C SER A 163 13.99 9.01 -16.42
N HIS A 164 13.84 8.44 -15.23
CA HIS A 164 12.62 7.74 -14.83
C HIS A 164 11.41 8.68 -14.77
N LEU A 165 11.59 9.88 -14.20
CA LEU A 165 10.53 10.88 -14.20
C LEU A 165 10.30 11.46 -15.60
N ALA A 166 11.36 11.81 -16.32
CA ALA A 166 11.26 12.43 -17.65
C ALA A 166 10.46 11.55 -18.63
N GLU A 167 10.77 10.25 -18.71
CA GLU A 167 10.08 9.32 -19.61
C GLU A 167 8.58 9.16 -19.32
N HIS A 168 8.16 9.36 -18.06
CA HIS A 168 6.74 9.34 -17.70
C HIS A 168 6.07 10.69 -17.97
N LEU A 169 6.75 11.80 -17.71
CA LEU A 169 6.23 13.14 -17.99
C LEU A 169 6.00 13.39 -19.49
N ASP A 170 6.76 12.72 -20.38
CA ASP A 170 6.55 12.77 -21.82
C ASP A 170 5.29 12.03 -22.29
N LYS A 171 4.69 11.18 -21.43
CA LYS A 171 3.52 10.35 -21.75
C LYS A 171 2.20 10.91 -21.20
N VAL A 172 2.23 11.97 -20.40
CA VAL A 172 1.06 12.51 -19.69
C VAL A 172 0.79 13.97 -20.05
N ASP A 173 -0.48 14.37 -20.03
CA ASP A 173 -0.89 15.76 -20.28
C ASP A 173 -1.00 16.52 -18.94
N PRO A 174 -0.32 17.69 -18.77
CA PRO A 174 -0.43 18.52 -17.57
C PRO A 174 -1.88 18.91 -17.20
N GLU A 175 -2.80 18.95 -18.16
CA GLU A 175 -4.21 19.29 -17.93
C GLU A 175 -5.03 18.12 -17.34
N THR A 176 -4.56 16.89 -17.50
CA THR A 176 -5.31 15.66 -17.14
C THR A 176 -4.54 14.68 -16.26
N VAL A 177 -3.33 15.03 -15.81
CA VAL A 177 -2.53 14.19 -14.91
C VAL A 177 -2.78 14.52 -13.43
N LEU A 178 -2.85 13.49 -12.58
CA LEU A 178 -2.86 13.61 -11.13
C LEU A 178 -1.61 12.94 -10.54
N PHE A 179 -0.85 13.66 -9.73
CA PHE A 179 0.31 13.14 -9.02
C PHE A 179 -0.06 12.72 -7.60
N VAL A 180 0.28 11.48 -7.23
CA VAL A 180 0.16 10.95 -5.88
C VAL A 180 1.56 10.89 -5.27
N VAL A 181 1.86 11.76 -4.30
CA VAL A 181 3.17 11.77 -3.63
C VAL A 181 3.12 10.89 -2.39
N ALA A 182 3.69 9.69 -2.47
CA ALA A 182 3.65 8.68 -1.41
C ALA A 182 4.97 8.62 -0.63
N SER A 183 4.96 9.14 0.59
CA SER A 183 6.11 9.09 1.51
C SER A 183 5.67 9.19 2.97
N LYS A 184 5.99 8.17 3.77
CA LYS A 184 5.64 8.11 5.21
C LYS A 184 6.09 9.35 5.97
N SER A 185 7.38 9.69 5.89
CA SER A 185 8.00 10.81 6.60
C SER A 185 7.92 12.14 5.84
N PHE A 186 7.44 12.09 4.60
CA PHE A 186 7.51 13.17 3.62
C PHE A 186 8.90 13.83 3.53
N ALA A 187 9.95 13.06 3.80
CA ALA A 187 11.34 13.50 3.84
C ALA A 187 12.26 12.60 2.99
N THR A 188 11.73 11.54 2.39
CA THR A 188 12.47 10.64 1.52
C THR A 188 13.05 11.41 0.34
N ARG A 189 14.37 11.46 0.23
CA ARG A 189 15.08 12.32 -0.72
C ARG A 189 14.67 12.04 -2.16
N GLU A 190 14.67 10.77 -2.55
CA GLU A 190 14.34 10.31 -3.90
C GLU A 190 12.92 10.74 -4.28
N THR A 191 11.94 10.48 -3.41
CA THR A 191 10.54 10.88 -3.59
C THR A 191 10.37 12.40 -3.67
N LEU A 192 11.00 13.15 -2.77
CA LEU A 192 10.86 14.62 -2.73
C LEU A 192 11.51 15.30 -3.93
N VAL A 193 12.66 14.80 -4.41
CA VAL A 193 13.29 15.30 -5.62
C VAL A 193 12.35 15.11 -6.81
N ASN A 194 11.83 13.89 -7.00
CA ASN A 194 10.88 13.62 -8.09
C ASN A 194 9.59 14.45 -7.96
N ALA A 195 9.02 14.56 -6.76
CA ALA A 195 7.81 15.35 -6.53
C ALA A 195 8.02 16.84 -6.81
N ARG A 196 9.17 17.41 -6.42
CA ARG A 196 9.52 18.82 -6.72
C ARG A 196 9.71 19.02 -8.22
N SER A 197 10.41 18.12 -8.90
CA SER A 197 10.59 18.18 -10.35
C SER A 197 9.27 18.05 -11.12
N ALA A 198 8.37 17.15 -10.70
CA ALA A 198 7.02 17.03 -11.27
C ALA A 198 6.20 18.30 -11.04
N LYS A 199 6.27 18.89 -9.84
CA LYS A 199 5.59 20.15 -9.50
C LYS A 199 6.12 21.32 -10.34
N GLU A 200 7.43 21.43 -10.52
CA GLU A 200 8.04 22.45 -11.37
C GLU A 200 7.63 22.29 -12.83
N TRP A 201 7.70 21.06 -13.36
CA TRP A 201 7.23 20.72 -14.70
C TRP A 201 5.77 21.11 -14.93
N PHE A 202 4.92 20.86 -13.93
CA PHE A 202 3.50 21.20 -13.96
C PHE A 202 3.28 22.72 -13.92
N LEU A 203 3.94 23.44 -13.01
CA LEU A 203 3.79 24.89 -12.84
C LEU A 203 4.29 25.69 -14.04
N CYS A 204 5.32 25.22 -14.75
CA CYS A 204 5.76 25.83 -16.00
C CYS A 204 4.66 25.84 -17.08
N ARG A 205 3.72 24.89 -17.01
CA ARG A 205 2.60 24.73 -17.96
C ARG A 205 1.32 25.40 -17.44
N ALA A 206 0.93 25.11 -16.20
CA ALA A 206 -0.29 25.64 -15.58
C ALA A 206 -0.19 27.15 -15.27
N LYS A 207 1.03 27.64 -14.97
CA LYS A 207 1.33 29.05 -14.65
C LYS A 207 0.51 29.64 -13.49
N ASP A 208 -0.09 28.78 -12.66
CA ASP A 208 -0.87 29.14 -11.48
C ASP A 208 -0.52 28.20 -10.31
N PRO A 209 0.08 28.71 -9.23
CA PRO A 209 0.34 27.94 -8.02
C PRO A 209 -0.91 27.30 -7.39
N ALA A 210 -2.09 27.92 -7.54
CA ALA A 210 -3.33 27.37 -6.99
C ALA A 210 -3.79 26.09 -7.70
N ALA A 211 -3.32 25.86 -8.93
CA ALA A 211 -3.62 24.66 -9.70
C ALA A 211 -3.03 23.39 -9.07
N VAL A 212 -1.99 23.50 -8.23
CA VAL A 212 -1.36 22.36 -7.53
C VAL A 212 -2.38 21.57 -6.72
N ALA A 213 -3.33 22.24 -6.07
CA ALA A 213 -4.37 21.59 -5.26
C ALA A 213 -5.31 20.67 -6.07
N ARG A 214 -5.32 20.76 -7.41
CA ARG A 214 -6.10 19.88 -8.28
C ARG A 214 -5.29 18.74 -8.90
N HIS A 215 -3.96 18.83 -8.86
CA HIS A 215 -3.05 17.91 -9.55
C HIS A 215 -2.08 17.19 -8.62
N PHE A 216 -2.06 17.52 -7.33
CA PHE A 216 -1.21 16.86 -6.34
C PHE A 216 -2.03 16.46 -5.11
N VAL A 217 -1.93 15.17 -4.77
CA VAL A 217 -2.36 14.62 -3.48
C VAL A 217 -1.16 13.96 -2.81
N ALA A 218 -1.25 13.77 -1.50
CA ALA A 218 -0.16 13.19 -0.72
C ALA A 218 -0.65 12.01 0.11
N VAL A 219 0.17 10.96 0.19
CA VAL A 219 -0.01 9.84 1.10
C VAL A 219 1.11 9.90 2.13
N SER A 220 0.79 10.32 3.35
CA SER A 220 1.81 10.59 4.37
C SER A 220 1.28 10.56 5.80
N THR A 221 2.21 10.48 6.75
CA THR A 221 1.95 10.68 8.17
C THR A 221 2.31 12.10 8.64
N ASP A 222 3.10 12.84 7.84
CA ASP A 222 3.61 14.17 8.18
C ASP A 222 2.84 15.28 7.45
N VAL A 223 1.69 15.65 8.00
CA VAL A 223 0.80 16.67 7.43
C VAL A 223 1.48 18.03 7.29
N GLN A 224 2.40 18.37 8.20
CA GLN A 224 3.09 19.65 8.20
C GLN A 224 3.99 19.77 6.96
N LYS A 225 4.85 18.78 6.70
CA LYS A 225 5.73 18.81 5.51
C LYS A 225 4.96 18.78 4.20
N VAL A 226 3.82 18.08 4.17
CA VAL A 226 2.94 18.06 3.00
C VAL A 226 2.36 19.46 2.72
N LYS A 227 1.94 20.17 3.77
CA LYS A 227 1.47 21.55 3.67
C LYS A 227 2.57 22.51 3.21
N GLU A 228 3.79 22.34 3.72
CA GLU A 228 4.97 23.10 3.26
C GLU A 228 5.28 22.85 1.78
N PHE A 229 5.03 21.63 1.28
CA PHE A 229 5.10 21.32 -0.15
C PHE A 229 3.97 21.94 -0.97
N GLY A 230 2.88 22.40 -0.36
CA GLY A 230 1.79 23.12 -1.01
C GLY A 230 0.63 22.24 -1.49
N VAL A 231 0.48 21.04 -0.93
CA VAL A 231 -0.73 20.22 -1.10
C VAL A 231 -1.78 20.64 -0.07
N ASP A 232 -3.03 20.77 -0.50
CA ASP A 232 -4.16 21.08 0.38
C ASP A 232 -4.32 19.99 1.44
N GLU A 233 -4.58 20.35 2.70
CA GLU A 233 -4.72 19.40 3.80
C GLU A 233 -5.82 18.36 3.53
N ARG A 234 -6.88 18.74 2.79
CA ARG A 234 -7.97 17.84 2.41
C ARG A 234 -7.52 16.74 1.45
N ASN A 235 -6.42 16.96 0.74
CA ASN A 235 -5.80 16.06 -0.22
C ASN A 235 -4.67 15.22 0.40
N VAL A 236 -4.55 15.22 1.73
CA VAL A 236 -3.63 14.37 2.46
C VAL A 236 -4.35 13.13 2.94
N PHE A 237 -3.93 11.99 2.40
CA PHE A 237 -4.38 10.68 2.82
C PHE A 237 -3.41 10.11 3.85
N ARG A 238 -3.96 9.78 5.02
CA ARG A 238 -3.17 9.48 6.21
C ARG A 238 -2.96 7.98 6.37
N PHE A 239 -1.89 7.65 7.06
CA PHE A 239 -1.69 6.33 7.64
C PHE A 239 -0.87 6.49 8.93
N TRP A 240 -0.50 5.39 9.59
CA TRP A 240 0.04 5.43 10.94
C TRP A 240 1.47 4.91 11.04
N ASP A 241 2.14 5.24 12.14
CA ASP A 241 3.51 4.84 12.41
C ASP A 241 3.68 3.32 12.58
N TRP A 242 2.66 2.61 13.07
CA TRP A 242 2.58 1.15 13.15
C TRP A 242 2.39 0.44 11.80
N VAL A 243 2.22 1.19 10.71
CA VAL A 243 2.23 0.66 9.34
C VAL A 243 3.66 0.68 8.81
N GLY A 244 4.27 -0.51 8.73
CA GLY A 244 5.58 -0.69 8.08
C GLY A 244 5.48 -0.43 6.57
N GLY A 245 6.52 0.18 5.97
CA GLY A 245 6.49 0.54 4.55
C GLY A 245 6.21 -0.64 3.62
N THR A 246 6.86 -1.79 3.84
CA THR A 246 6.65 -3.02 3.05
C THR A 246 5.28 -3.66 3.25
N PHE A 247 4.55 -3.29 4.30
CA PHE A 247 3.20 -3.77 4.61
C PHE A 247 2.12 -2.69 4.39
N SER A 248 2.47 -1.60 3.69
CA SER A 248 1.63 -0.40 3.63
C SER A 248 0.58 -0.39 2.52
N LEU A 249 0.63 -1.30 1.54
CA LEU A 249 -0.31 -1.30 0.40
C LEU A 249 -1.78 -1.29 0.84
N TRP A 250 -2.08 -1.88 1.99
CA TRP A 250 -3.43 -1.96 2.57
C TRP A 250 -3.93 -0.64 3.18
N SER A 251 -3.07 0.37 3.29
CA SER A 251 -3.40 1.71 3.81
C SER A 251 -3.68 2.69 2.66
N ALA A 252 -3.65 4.00 2.95
CA ALA A 252 -3.65 5.05 1.95
C ALA A 252 -2.58 4.91 0.85
N VAL A 253 -1.53 4.11 1.05
CA VAL A 253 -0.54 3.82 0.00
C VAL A 253 -1.16 3.08 -1.19
N GLY A 254 -2.24 2.32 -1.00
CA GLY A 254 -2.99 1.67 -2.08
C GLY A 254 -4.00 2.58 -2.79
N LEU A 255 -3.84 3.90 -2.71
CA LEU A 255 -4.69 4.88 -3.41
C LEU A 255 -4.56 4.84 -4.96
N PRO A 256 -3.35 4.70 -5.54
CA PRO A 256 -3.18 4.58 -7.00
C PRO A 256 -3.81 3.28 -7.53
#